data_AF-A0A3P6UPC2-F1
#
_entry.id   AF-A0A3P6UPC2-F1
#
_cell.length_a   1.000
_cell.length_b   1.000
_cell.length_c   1.000
_cell.angle_alpha   90.00
_cell.angle_beta   90.00
_cell.angle_gamma   90.00
#
_symmetry.space_group_name_H-M   'P 1'
#
loop_
_entity.id
_entity.type
_entity.pdbx_description
1 polymer ?
#
loop_
_entity_poly.entity_id
_entity_poly.type
_entity_poly.pdbx_seq_one_letter_code
_entity_poly.pdbx_strand_id
1 'polypeptide(L)'
;MEDTDWMLVLDADTGIVNPNHCIEEWIDTRVDLIFYERFFNWEIASGNYLMHLLQTLLPHAKQSIKNCDKIWHRGTDYKTYMAFVTCVKLSLGERRLWPGKLRILRRAHGWVRDGFITYDKWSDRDFMLHGWKQQNISENGWESPFEVSDSFKLRKLTYFYHLSTCIMLSE
;
A
#
# COMPACT_ATOMS: atom_id res chain seq x y z
N MET A 1 4.32 22.73 -6.19
CA MET A 1 4.94 21.40 -6.42
C MET A 1 6.46 21.49 -6.60
N GLU A 2 7.06 22.69 -6.74
CA GLU A 2 8.51 22.84 -6.94
C GLU A 2 9.35 22.47 -5.69
N ASP A 3 8.75 22.43 -4.49
CA ASP A 3 9.43 22.10 -3.23
C ASP A 3 8.97 20.74 -2.62
N THR A 4 8.53 19.79 -3.43
CA THR A 4 8.06 18.47 -2.93
C THR A 4 9.02 17.35 -3.30
N ASP A 5 9.64 16.73 -2.29
CA ASP A 5 10.58 15.60 -2.50
C ASP A 5 9.86 14.28 -2.84
N TRP A 6 8.73 14.02 -2.17
CA TRP A 6 7.96 12.78 -2.32
C TRP A 6 6.46 13.06 -2.31
N MET A 7 5.72 12.30 -3.11
CA MET A 7 4.26 12.31 -3.13
C MET A 7 3.73 10.93 -2.73
N LEU A 8 2.88 10.88 -1.71
CA LEU A 8 2.18 9.67 -1.28
C LEU A 8 0.75 9.69 -1.81
N VAL A 9 0.37 8.64 -2.53
CA VAL A 9 -1.01 8.43 -3.00
C VAL A 9 -1.65 7.36 -2.13
N LEU A 10 -2.81 7.68 -1.53
CA LEU A 10 -3.55 6.78 -0.64
C LEU A 10 -4.99 6.60 -1.14
N ASP A 11 -5.50 5.38 -0.99
CA ASP A 11 -6.92 5.12 -1.16
C ASP A 11 -7.72 5.78 -0.03
N ALA A 12 -8.94 6.22 -0.33
CA ALA A 12 -9.79 6.94 0.64
C ALA A 12 -10.20 6.10 1.87
N ASP A 13 -10.05 4.78 1.80
CA ASP A 13 -10.32 3.83 2.88
C ASP A 13 -9.04 3.24 3.49
N THR A 14 -7.94 4.00 3.42
CA THR A 14 -6.68 3.70 4.13
C THR A 14 -6.51 4.69 5.28
N GLY A 15 -6.11 4.20 6.45
CA GLY A 15 -5.84 5.06 7.60
C GLY A 15 -4.69 4.58 8.48
N ILE A 16 -4.09 5.53 9.18
CA ILE A 16 -2.99 5.30 10.13
C ILE A 16 -3.54 4.61 11.37
N VAL A 17 -2.89 3.53 11.80
CA VAL A 17 -3.21 2.81 13.05
C VAL A 17 -2.13 2.94 14.10
N ASN A 18 -0.90 3.21 13.69
CA ASN A 18 0.24 3.31 14.59
C ASN A 18 1.07 4.56 14.26
N PRO A 19 0.84 5.68 14.95
CA PRO A 19 1.60 6.91 14.72
C PRO A 19 3.03 6.86 15.28
N ASN A 20 3.48 5.72 15.82
CA ASN A 20 4.89 5.55 16.20
C ASN A 20 5.78 5.16 15.02
N HIS A 21 5.20 4.91 13.84
CA HIS A 21 5.92 4.76 12.59
C HIS A 21 5.80 6.01 11.74
N CYS A 22 6.84 6.29 10.96
CA CYS A 22 6.82 7.35 9.95
C CYS A 22 6.93 6.75 8.53
N ILE A 23 6.31 7.39 7.53
CA ILE A 23 6.33 6.89 6.14
C ILE A 23 7.77 6.80 5.59
N GLU A 24 8.67 7.63 6.11
CA GLU A 24 10.09 7.70 5.79
C GLU A 24 10.82 6.36 6.00
N GLU A 25 10.32 5.49 6.88
CA GLU A 25 10.87 4.13 7.08
C GLU A 25 10.80 3.27 5.80
N TRP A 26 9.88 3.58 4.90
CA TRP A 26 9.68 2.87 3.64
C TRP A 26 10.24 3.61 2.42
N ILE A 27 10.71 4.85 2.59
CA ILE A 27 11.31 5.63 1.50
C ILE A 27 12.69 5.03 1.14
N ASP A 28 12.94 4.93 -0.16
CA ASP A 28 14.19 4.45 -0.72
C ASP A 28 14.68 5.44 -1.78
N THR A 29 15.64 6.28 -1.41
CA THR A 29 16.19 7.34 -2.27
C THR A 29 16.98 6.83 -3.48
N ARG A 30 17.09 5.51 -3.65
CA ARG A 30 17.74 4.89 -4.82
C ARG A 30 16.77 4.66 -5.98
N VAL A 31 15.48 4.97 -5.81
CA VAL A 31 14.42 4.80 -6.81
C VAL A 31 13.49 6.00 -6.82
N ASP A 32 12.76 6.20 -7.92
CA ASP A 32 11.84 7.33 -8.07
C ASP A 32 10.38 6.98 -7.71
N LEU A 33 10.05 5.68 -7.75
CA LEU A 33 8.72 5.16 -7.39
C LEU A 33 8.82 3.96 -6.46
N ILE A 34 7.90 3.88 -5.50
CA ILE A 34 7.80 2.75 -4.57
C ILE A 34 6.38 2.23 -4.57
N PHE A 35 6.24 0.92 -4.77
CA PHE A 35 5.00 0.18 -4.67
C PHE A 35 5.16 -0.92 -3.63
N TYR A 36 4.06 -1.55 -3.20
CA TYR A 36 4.10 -2.73 -2.34
C TYR A 36 3.15 -3.82 -2.82
N GLU A 37 3.50 -5.08 -2.58
CA GLU A 37 2.58 -6.19 -2.78
C GLU A 37 1.54 -6.25 -1.67
N ARG A 38 0.27 -6.38 -2.04
CA ARG A 38 -0.82 -6.54 -1.09
C ARG A 38 -0.71 -7.86 -0.35
N PHE A 39 -1.21 -7.87 0.88
CA PHE A 39 -1.09 -9.02 1.75
C PHE A 39 -2.07 -10.13 1.35
N PHE A 40 -3.34 -9.78 1.13
CA PHE A 40 -4.44 -10.76 0.94
C PHE A 40 -4.49 -11.43 -0.45
N ASN A 41 -4.02 -10.78 -1.53
CA ASN A 41 -4.13 -11.29 -2.89
C ASN A 41 -2.79 -11.15 -3.65
N TRP A 42 -2.81 -11.30 -4.98
CA TRP A 42 -1.62 -11.25 -5.84
C TRP A 42 -1.27 -9.85 -6.36
N GLU A 43 -2.02 -8.83 -5.96
CA GLU A 43 -1.91 -7.46 -6.45
C GLU A 43 -0.65 -6.74 -5.95
N ILE A 44 -0.14 -5.85 -6.78
CA ILE A 44 0.72 -4.75 -6.36
C ILE A 44 -0.22 -3.57 -6.16
N ALA A 45 -0.19 -2.93 -5.00
CA ALA A 45 -1.09 -1.83 -4.65
C ALA A 45 -1.11 -0.73 -5.71
N SER A 46 -2.21 0.01 -5.80
CA SER A 46 -2.48 0.95 -6.90
C SER A 46 -2.47 0.25 -8.27
N GLY A 47 -3.30 -0.79 -8.38
CA GLY A 47 -3.37 -1.68 -9.54
C GLY A 47 -3.66 -1.00 -10.87
N ASN A 48 -4.23 0.21 -10.85
CA ASN A 48 -4.47 1.06 -12.02
C ASN A 48 -3.17 1.49 -12.74
N TYR A 49 -2.01 1.43 -12.08
CA TYR A 49 -0.72 1.74 -12.71
C TYR A 49 0.00 0.52 -13.32
N LEU A 50 -0.48 -0.71 -13.07
CA LEU A 50 0.23 -1.94 -13.45
C LEU A 50 0.63 -2.01 -14.92
N MET A 51 -0.23 -1.53 -15.83
CA MET A 51 0.07 -1.57 -17.25
C MET A 51 1.20 -0.62 -17.62
N HIS A 52 1.17 0.59 -17.05
CA HIS A 52 2.23 1.57 -17.23
C HIS A 52 3.56 1.10 -16.63
N LEU A 53 3.51 0.43 -15.47
CA LEU A 53 4.68 -0.21 -14.86
C LEU A 53 5.29 -1.26 -15.80
N LEU A 54 4.49 -2.14 -16.37
CA LEU A 54 4.98 -3.15 -17.30
C LEU A 54 5.68 -2.53 -18.52
N GLN A 55 5.06 -1.53 -19.13
CA GLN A 55 5.61 -0.82 -20.29
C GLN A 55 6.93 -0.09 -19.96
N THR A 56 7.01 0.54 -18.79
CA THR A 56 8.17 1.33 -18.36
C THR A 56 9.35 0.47 -17.94
N LEU A 57 9.08 -0.62 -17.22
CA LEU A 57 10.11 -1.48 -16.65
C LEU A 57 10.63 -2.51 -17.67
N LEU A 58 9.78 -2.97 -18.59
CA LEU A 58 10.08 -4.00 -19.57
C LEU A 58 9.63 -3.59 -21.00
N PRO A 59 10.16 -2.48 -21.56
CA PRO A 59 9.71 -1.97 -22.87
C PRO A 59 9.96 -2.97 -24.03
N HIS A 60 10.91 -3.89 -23.85
CA HIS A 60 11.22 -4.91 -24.86
C HIS A 60 10.24 -6.10 -24.83
N ALA A 61 9.47 -6.28 -23.75
CA ALA A 61 8.50 -7.37 -23.60
C ALA A 61 7.19 -7.11 -24.37
N LYS A 62 7.29 -6.72 -25.64
CA LYS A 62 6.16 -6.28 -26.49
C LYS A 62 5.02 -7.28 -26.53
N GLN A 63 5.33 -8.57 -26.61
CA GLN A 63 4.31 -9.62 -26.65
C GLN A 63 3.57 -9.73 -25.32
N SER A 64 4.29 -9.68 -24.20
CA SER A 64 3.69 -9.71 -22.86
C SER A 64 2.82 -8.49 -22.61
N ILE A 65 3.30 -7.30 -22.97
CA ILE A 65 2.53 -6.05 -22.91
C ILE A 65 1.22 -6.22 -23.70
N LYS A 66 1.29 -6.63 -24.98
CA LYS A 66 0.11 -6.83 -25.82
C LYS A 66 -0.86 -7.87 -25.27
N ASN A 67 -0.36 -8.92 -24.62
CA ASN A 67 -1.20 -9.95 -24.01
C ASN A 67 -1.93 -9.42 -22.78
N CYS A 68 -1.22 -8.76 -21.87
CA CYS A 68 -1.83 -8.20 -20.66
C CYS A 68 -2.80 -7.05 -21.01
N ASP A 69 -2.48 -6.23 -22.01
CA ASP A 69 -3.35 -5.17 -22.54
C ASP A 69 -4.72 -5.71 -22.98
N LYS A 70 -4.72 -6.82 -23.71
CA LYS A 70 -5.96 -7.46 -24.18
C LYS A 70 -6.80 -7.99 -23.02
N ILE A 71 -6.17 -8.50 -21.97
CA ILE A 71 -6.89 -8.99 -20.78
C ILE A 71 -7.51 -7.81 -20.05
N TRP A 72 -6.76 -6.72 -19.88
CA TRP A 72 -7.24 -5.48 -19.27
C TRP A 72 -8.48 -4.93 -19.99
N HIS A 73 -8.40 -4.72 -21.31
CA HIS A 73 -9.50 -4.12 -22.09
C HIS A 73 -10.74 -5.01 -22.22
N ARG A 74 -10.62 -6.32 -22.00
CA ARG A 74 -11.74 -7.26 -22.00
C ARG A 74 -12.28 -7.56 -20.61
N GLY A 75 -11.62 -7.06 -19.57
CA GLY A 75 -12.00 -7.33 -18.19
C GLY A 75 -13.30 -6.63 -17.82
N THR A 76 -14.21 -7.36 -17.19
CA THR A 76 -15.53 -6.88 -16.77
C THR A 76 -15.83 -7.15 -15.30
N ASP A 77 -14.99 -7.94 -14.64
CA ASP A 77 -15.21 -8.43 -13.28
C ASP A 77 -13.89 -8.63 -12.52
N TYR A 78 -14.00 -8.97 -11.23
CA TYR A 78 -12.84 -9.20 -10.38
C TYR A 78 -11.97 -10.36 -10.85
N LYS A 79 -12.54 -11.41 -11.44
CA LYS A 79 -11.79 -12.59 -11.88
C LYS A 79 -10.90 -12.24 -13.09
N THR A 80 -11.46 -11.51 -14.05
CA THR A 80 -10.75 -11.00 -15.23
C THR A 80 -9.74 -9.92 -14.84
N TYR A 81 -10.04 -9.08 -13.85
CA TYR A 81 -9.07 -8.17 -13.25
C TYR A 81 -7.86 -8.93 -12.65
N MET A 82 -8.11 -9.96 -11.84
CA MET A 82 -7.02 -10.76 -11.27
C MET A 82 -6.22 -11.52 -12.34
N ALA A 83 -6.83 -11.89 -13.47
CA ALA A 83 -6.10 -12.43 -14.62
C ALA A 83 -5.13 -11.39 -15.22
N PHE A 84 -5.55 -10.12 -15.33
CA PHE A 84 -4.69 -9.02 -15.74
C PHE A 84 -3.53 -8.79 -14.76
N VAL A 85 -3.84 -8.69 -13.46
CA VAL A 85 -2.84 -8.56 -12.39
C VAL A 85 -1.80 -9.69 -12.48
N THR A 86 -2.28 -10.93 -12.65
CA THR A 86 -1.41 -12.11 -12.77
C THR A 86 -0.54 -12.03 -14.03
N CYS A 87 -1.09 -11.61 -15.16
CA CYS A 87 -0.34 -11.44 -16.41
C CYS A 87 0.84 -10.46 -16.24
N VAL A 88 0.57 -9.29 -15.66
CA VAL A 88 1.61 -8.28 -15.41
C VAL A 88 2.67 -8.82 -14.44
N LYS A 89 2.23 -9.43 -13.35
CA LYS A 89 3.13 -9.96 -12.31
C LYS A 89 4.04 -11.07 -12.82
N LEU A 90 3.52 -12.00 -13.62
CA LEU A 90 4.31 -13.04 -14.28
C LEU A 90 5.33 -12.44 -15.25
N SER A 91 4.96 -11.36 -15.94
CA SER A 91 5.86 -10.67 -16.87
C SER A 91 7.00 -9.94 -16.14
N LEU A 92 6.72 -9.34 -14.97
CA LEU A 92 7.73 -8.70 -14.11
C LEU A 92 8.66 -9.72 -13.43
N GLY A 93 8.18 -10.95 -13.22
CA GLY A 93 8.94 -12.03 -12.59
C GLY A 93 9.24 -11.77 -11.10
N GLU A 94 10.36 -12.30 -10.61
CA GLU A 94 10.82 -12.14 -9.22
C GLU A 94 11.53 -10.81 -8.94
N ARG A 95 11.79 -10.00 -9.99
CA ARG A 95 12.48 -8.73 -9.82
C ARG A 95 11.60 -7.76 -9.03
N ARG A 96 12.20 -7.11 -8.04
CA ARG A 96 11.53 -6.16 -7.15
C ARG A 96 12.28 -4.83 -7.03
N LEU A 97 13.42 -4.69 -7.70
CA LEU A 97 14.24 -3.49 -7.68
C LEU A 97 14.76 -3.17 -9.09
N TRP A 98 14.49 -1.96 -9.53
CA TRP A 98 15.04 -1.32 -10.71
C TRP A 98 15.72 -0.03 -10.26
N PRO A 99 17.05 -0.05 -10.05
CA PRO A 99 17.79 1.11 -9.57
C PRO A 99 17.54 2.35 -10.44
N GLY A 100 17.32 3.50 -9.78
CA GLY A 100 16.98 4.77 -10.44
C GLY A 100 15.66 4.74 -11.21
N LYS A 101 14.73 3.86 -10.82
CA LYS A 101 13.37 3.79 -11.40
C LYS A 101 12.33 3.42 -10.35
N LEU A 102 12.36 2.19 -9.86
CA LEU A 102 11.25 1.65 -9.08
C LEU A 102 11.64 0.52 -8.13
N ARG A 103 11.00 0.49 -6.95
CA ARG A 103 11.03 -0.63 -6.02
C ARG A 103 9.62 -1.15 -5.75
N ILE A 104 9.47 -2.46 -5.69
CA ILE A 104 8.25 -3.14 -5.22
C ILE A 104 8.60 -3.84 -3.91
N LEU A 105 8.04 -3.36 -2.80
CA LEU A 105 8.17 -4.00 -1.51
C LEU A 105 7.42 -5.33 -1.52
N ARG A 106 8.06 -6.38 -1.01
CA ARG A 106 7.45 -7.70 -0.87
C ARG A 106 6.31 -7.63 0.13
N ARG A 107 5.43 -8.64 0.09
CA ARG A 107 4.37 -8.81 1.09
C ARG A 107 4.94 -8.68 2.51
N ALA A 108 4.16 -8.10 3.41
CA ALA A 108 4.53 -7.82 4.80
C ALA A 108 5.69 -6.82 5.00
N HIS A 109 6.19 -6.18 3.94
CA HIS A 109 7.22 -5.14 4.01
C HIS A 109 6.72 -3.76 3.56
N GLY A 110 5.45 -3.64 3.14
CA GLY A 110 4.82 -2.37 2.79
C GLY A 110 4.31 -1.61 4.01
N TRP A 111 3.98 -0.33 3.83
CA TRP A 111 3.47 0.57 4.86
C TRP A 111 1.98 0.40 5.15
N VAL A 112 1.26 -0.32 4.29
CA VAL A 112 -0.18 -0.61 4.40
C VAL A 112 -0.41 -2.11 4.30
N ARG A 113 -1.30 -2.64 5.14
CA ARG A 113 -1.89 -3.98 4.92
C ARG A 113 -3.40 -3.95 5.03
N ASP A 114 -4.03 -5.00 4.54
CA ASP A 114 -5.48 -5.15 4.62
C ASP A 114 -5.93 -5.46 6.06
N GLY A 115 -6.81 -4.61 6.60
CA GLY A 115 -7.29 -4.72 7.99
C GLY A 115 -8.18 -5.94 8.22
N PHE A 116 -9.03 -6.27 7.25
CA PHE A 116 -9.98 -7.38 7.34
C PHE A 116 -9.32 -8.74 7.60
N ILE A 117 -8.04 -8.92 7.24
CA ILE A 117 -7.28 -10.17 7.46
C ILE A 117 -7.18 -10.48 8.96
N THR A 118 -7.14 -9.46 9.81
CA THR A 118 -6.94 -9.58 11.25
C THR A 118 -8.11 -9.02 12.05
N TYR A 119 -9.28 -8.88 11.43
CA TYR A 119 -10.44 -8.22 12.05
C TYR A 119 -10.07 -6.83 12.59
N ASP A 120 -9.32 -6.06 11.79
CA ASP A 120 -8.84 -4.71 12.08
C ASP A 120 -7.93 -4.55 13.31
N LYS A 121 -7.54 -5.67 13.96
CA LYS A 121 -6.49 -5.65 14.98
C LYS A 121 -5.16 -5.29 14.35
N TRP A 122 -4.37 -4.46 15.02
CA TRP A 122 -3.04 -4.03 14.59
C TRP A 122 -1.96 -4.39 15.63
N SER A 123 -0.70 -4.28 15.24
CA SER A 123 0.48 -4.58 16.03
C SER A 123 1.54 -3.49 15.88
N ASP A 124 2.56 -3.52 16.73
CA ASP A 124 3.69 -2.60 16.69
C ASP A 124 4.50 -2.57 15.38
N ARG A 125 4.19 -3.43 14.40
CA ARG A 125 4.82 -3.41 13.07
C ARG A 125 3.93 -2.78 11.99
N ASP A 126 2.64 -2.61 12.29
CA ASP A 126 1.68 -2.02 11.37
C ASP A 126 1.82 -0.50 11.41
N PHE A 127 1.70 0.16 10.26
CA PHE A 127 1.61 1.63 10.18
C PHE A 127 0.22 2.07 9.73
N MET A 128 -0.24 1.61 8.56
CA MET A 128 -1.58 1.87 8.04
C MET A 128 -2.36 0.57 7.77
N LEU A 129 -3.68 0.65 7.90
CA LEU A 129 -4.61 -0.38 7.45
C LEU A 129 -5.46 0.11 6.28
N HIS A 130 -5.68 -0.77 5.32
CA HIS A 130 -6.55 -0.57 4.16
C HIS A 130 -7.86 -1.36 4.32
N GLY A 131 -8.94 -0.84 3.74
CA GLY A 131 -10.25 -1.48 3.71
C GLY A 131 -11.26 -0.91 4.70
N TRP A 132 -11.06 0.32 5.17
CA TRP A 132 -11.98 1.01 6.10
C TRP A 132 -13.23 1.51 5.36
N LYS A 133 -14.21 0.61 5.18
CA LYS A 133 -15.46 0.90 4.45
C LYS A 133 -16.64 1.25 5.36
N GLN A 134 -16.51 1.11 6.67
CA GLN A 134 -17.60 1.44 7.60
C GLN A 134 -17.71 2.95 7.83
N GLN A 135 -18.94 3.42 7.98
CA GLN A 135 -19.25 4.84 8.17
C GLN A 135 -19.26 5.25 9.66
N ASN A 136 -19.46 4.28 10.55
CA ASN A 136 -19.57 4.51 11.98
C ASN A 136 -18.38 3.87 12.72
N ILE A 137 -17.78 4.67 13.59
CA ILE A 137 -16.80 4.21 14.56
C ILE A 137 -17.54 3.34 15.59
N SER A 138 -16.98 2.17 15.99
CA SER A 138 -17.49 1.28 17.05
C SER A 138 -18.75 0.44 16.78
N GLU A 139 -19.33 0.49 15.57
CA GLU A 139 -20.50 -0.33 15.23
C GLU A 139 -20.08 -1.52 14.34
N ASN A 140 -20.16 -2.76 14.85
CA ASN A 140 -19.87 -3.99 14.11
C ASN A 140 -18.45 -4.14 13.51
N GLY A 141 -17.41 -3.90 14.31
CA GLY A 141 -16.07 -4.45 14.04
C GLY A 141 -14.91 -3.46 14.08
N TRP A 142 -15.16 -2.16 13.99
CA TRP A 142 -14.08 -1.16 14.07
C TRP A 142 -13.95 -0.59 15.50
N GLU A 143 -12.98 -1.10 16.25
CA GLU A 143 -12.47 -0.42 17.45
C GLU A 143 -11.40 0.59 17.02
N SER A 144 -11.69 1.89 17.17
CA SER A 144 -10.72 2.94 16.88
C SER A 144 -9.40 2.66 17.59
N PRO A 145 -8.24 2.68 16.89
CA PRO A 145 -6.96 2.64 17.58
C PRO A 145 -6.79 3.90 18.44
N PHE A 146 -7.48 4.99 18.12
CA PHE A 146 -7.50 6.25 18.86
C PHE A 146 -8.68 6.28 19.83
N GLU A 147 -8.43 6.18 21.14
CA GLU A 147 -9.48 6.50 22.13
C GLU A 147 -9.74 8.00 22.15
N VAL A 148 -11.01 8.41 22.19
CA VAL A 148 -11.42 9.79 22.50
C VAL A 148 -11.19 10.04 24.00
N SER A 149 -9.95 10.33 24.36
CA SER A 149 -9.62 11.00 25.62
C SER A 149 -8.66 12.13 25.29
N ASP A 150 -8.67 13.22 26.07
CA ASP A 150 -7.88 14.45 25.88
C ASP A 150 -6.34 14.26 25.89
N SER A 151 -5.88 13.02 25.78
CA SER A 151 -4.52 12.58 25.49
C SER A 151 -4.61 11.39 24.53
N PHE A 152 -3.94 11.45 23.38
CA PHE A 152 -3.81 10.32 22.44
C PHE A 152 -3.41 9.03 23.17
N LYS A 153 -4.39 8.17 23.49
CA LYS A 153 -4.16 6.84 24.07
C LYS A 153 -4.53 5.80 23.04
N LEU A 154 -3.50 5.23 22.44
CA LEU A 154 -3.63 4.10 21.54
C LEU A 154 -3.81 2.83 22.36
N ARG A 155 -4.84 2.03 22.07
CA ARG A 155 -4.95 0.66 22.62
C ARG A 155 -3.93 -0.24 21.93
N LYS A 156 -2.67 -0.08 22.29
CA LYS A 156 -1.56 -0.98 21.98
C LYS A 156 -1.67 -2.20 22.90
N LEU A 157 -1.44 -3.40 22.37
CA LEU A 157 -1.07 -4.54 23.20
C LEU A 157 0.29 -4.21 23.85
N THR A 158 0.23 -3.65 25.06
CA THR A 158 1.32 -3.36 26.01
C THR A 158 2.32 -2.21 25.70
N TYR A 159 2.32 -1.24 26.64
CA TYR A 159 3.31 -0.21 27.03
C TYR A 159 3.74 0.91 26.05
N PHE A 160 3.50 2.15 26.52
CA PHE A 160 3.96 3.45 26.01
C PHE A 160 5.49 3.61 26.13
N TYR A 161 6.13 4.32 25.18
CA TYR A 161 7.03 5.47 25.38
C TYR A 161 7.66 5.92 24.03
N HIS A 162 7.86 7.25 23.93
CA HIS A 162 8.54 8.05 22.90
C HIS A 162 7.76 8.39 21.61
N LEU A 163 7.24 9.63 21.57
CA LEU A 163 6.87 10.32 20.33
C LEU A 163 8.15 10.61 19.55
N SER A 164 8.30 9.97 18.39
CA SER A 164 9.23 10.39 17.35
C SER A 164 8.58 11.53 16.58
N THR A 165 9.34 12.58 16.29
CA THR A 165 8.93 13.69 15.43
C THR A 165 8.83 13.20 13.98
N CYS A 166 7.83 12.36 13.67
CA CYS A 166 7.41 12.17 12.29
C CYS A 166 6.93 13.53 11.77
N ILE A 167 7.00 13.77 10.46
CA ILE A 167 6.28 14.88 9.84
C ILE A 167 4.78 14.62 10.11
N MET A 168 4.29 15.12 11.24
CA MET A 168 2.90 15.48 11.41
C MET A 168 2.61 16.33 10.19
N LEU A 169 1.68 15.89 9.35
CA LEU A 169 1.11 16.73 8.31
C LEU A 169 0.75 18.06 9.00
N SER A 170 1.59 19.06 8.76
CA SER A 170 1.36 20.45 9.14
C SER A 170 0.66 21.04 7.93
N GLU A 171 -0.50 21.70 8.02
CA GLU A 171 -1.27 22.24 9.15
C GLU A 171 -2.72 21.73 9.12
#